data_AF-T1C636-F1
#
_entry.id   AF-T1C636-F1
#
_cell.length_a   1.000
_cell.length_b   1.000
_cell.length_c   1.000
_cell.angle_alpha   90.00
_cell.angle_beta   90.00
_cell.angle_gamma   90.00
#
_symmetry.space_group_name_H-M   'P 1'
#
loop_
_entity.id
_entity.type
_entity.pdbx_description
1 polymer ?
#
loop_
_entity_poly.entity_id
_entity_poly.type
_entity_poly.pdbx_seq_one_letter_code
_entity_poly.pdbx_strand_id
1 'polypeptide(L)'
;MRWPTSPSPWPNASARATSSRCATACAFLLIIFKIATLYSPLKLFLPVSALFFVLGLINYLHTYIDTGRLTNMSTLLWSAAVIVFLIGLISEQITNLTYKREG
;
A
#
# COMPACT_ATOMS: atom_id res chain seq x y z
N MET A 1 40.56 25.83 -31.35
CA MET A 1 39.23 26.44 -31.51
C MET A 1 38.53 26.47 -30.15
N ARG A 2 38.49 27.64 -29.51
CA ARG A 2 37.87 27.88 -28.19
C ARG A 2 36.41 28.29 -28.44
N TRP A 3 35.45 27.49 -27.98
CA TRP A 3 34.04 27.87 -27.99
C TRP A 3 33.82 29.12 -27.10
N PRO A 4 32.96 30.08 -27.49
CA PRO A 4 32.69 31.26 -26.70
C PRO A 4 31.70 30.92 -25.58
N THR A 5 32.05 31.24 -24.33
CA THR A 5 31.15 31.14 -23.19
C THR A 5 30.20 32.33 -23.17
N SER A 6 29.03 32.21 -23.79
CA SER A 6 27.89 33.05 -23.42
C SER A 6 27.37 32.59 -22.06
N PRO A 7 27.11 33.47 -21.08
CA PRO A 7 26.43 33.05 -19.85
C PRO A 7 24.99 32.70 -20.20
N SER A 8 24.67 31.42 -20.27
CA SER A 8 23.31 30.97 -20.53
C SER A 8 22.46 31.22 -19.28
N PRO A 9 21.28 31.86 -19.37
CA PRO A 9 20.44 32.22 -18.23
C PRO A 9 19.63 31.04 -17.66
N TRP A 10 19.86 29.82 -18.14
CA TRP A 10 19.01 28.67 -17.85
C TRP A 10 19.46 27.94 -16.58
N PRO A 11 18.55 27.65 -15.64
CA PRO A 11 18.88 26.88 -14.45
C PRO A 11 19.26 25.44 -14.84
N ASN A 12 20.40 25.00 -14.30
CA ASN A 12 21.06 23.71 -14.51
C ASN A 12 20.11 22.50 -14.61
N ALA A 13 20.31 21.66 -15.63
CA ALA A 13 19.51 20.46 -15.88
C ALA A 13 19.44 19.50 -14.67
N SER A 14 20.45 19.52 -13.80
CA SER A 14 20.49 18.74 -12.56
C SER A 14 19.46 19.19 -11.51
N ALA A 15 19.10 20.47 -11.42
CA ALA A 15 18.09 20.95 -10.48
C ALA A 15 16.67 20.53 -10.89
N ARG A 16 16.42 20.36 -12.19
CA ARG A 16 15.13 19.93 -12.73
C ARG A 16 14.85 18.43 -12.48
N ALA A 17 15.90 17.61 -12.36
CA ALA A 17 15.78 16.17 -12.11
C ALA A 17 15.37 15.83 -10.66
N THR A 18 15.70 16.68 -9.67
CA THR A 18 15.40 16.43 -8.26
C THR A 18 13.92 16.65 -7.91
N SER A 19 13.25 17.66 -8.48
CA SER A 19 11.83 17.91 -8.15
C SER A 19 10.90 16.81 -8.71
N SER A 20 11.22 16.25 -9.87
CA SER A 20 10.46 15.15 -10.48
C SER A 20 10.58 13.82 -9.73
N ARG A 21 11.65 13.62 -8.94
CA ARG A 21 11.85 12.41 -8.11
C ARG A 21 10.90 12.37 -6.90
N CYS A 22 10.59 13.53 -6.31
CA CYS A 22 9.59 13.61 -5.24
C CYS A 22 8.17 13.52 -5.81
N ALA A 23 7.94 14.10 -6.99
CA ALA A 23 6.66 14.01 -7.68
C ALA A 23 6.27 12.55 -8.03
N THR A 24 7.24 11.66 -8.27
CA THR A 24 6.99 10.24 -8.55
C THR A 24 6.49 9.48 -7.31
N ALA A 25 7.02 9.78 -6.12
CA ALA A 25 6.52 9.22 -4.86
C ALA A 25 5.13 9.76 -4.50
N CYS A 26 4.89 11.06 -4.71
CA CYS A 26 3.58 11.67 -4.50
C CYS A 26 2.53 11.16 -5.50
N ALA A 27 2.90 10.96 -6.77
CA ALA A 27 2.00 10.38 -7.77
C ALA A 27 1.63 8.93 -7.43
N PHE A 28 2.58 8.13 -6.92
CA PHE A 28 2.31 6.79 -6.41
C PHE A 28 1.32 6.80 -5.22
N LEU A 29 1.52 7.71 -4.27
CA LEU A 29 0.59 7.92 -3.15
C LEU A 29 -0.80 8.33 -3.62
N LEU A 30 -0.90 9.22 -4.60
CA LEU A 30 -2.17 9.66 -5.19
C LEU A 30 -2.89 8.53 -5.94
N ILE A 31 -2.17 7.58 -6.54
CA ILE A 31 -2.79 6.39 -7.16
C ILE A 31 -3.45 5.51 -6.09
N ILE A 32 -2.76 5.23 -4.98
CA ILE A 32 -3.32 4.46 -3.85
C ILE A 32 -4.54 5.18 -3.26
N PHE A 33 -4.42 6.50 -3.04
CA PHE A 33 -5.50 7.33 -2.51
C PHE A 33 -6.70 7.38 -3.47
N LYS A 34 -6.46 7.42 -4.78
CA LYS A 34 -7.52 7.44 -5.80
C LYS A 34 -8.26 6.10 -5.88
N ILE A 35 -7.57 4.97 -5.73
CA ILE A 35 -8.20 3.66 -5.67
C ILE A 35 -9.03 3.53 -4.39
N ALA A 36 -8.51 4.00 -3.25
CA ALA A 36 -9.21 3.94 -1.95
C ALA A 36 -10.44 4.86 -1.86
N THR A 37 -10.46 5.97 -2.61
CA THR A 37 -11.59 6.91 -2.62
C THR A 37 -12.64 6.58 -3.68
N LEU A 38 -12.25 6.02 -4.84
CA LEU A 38 -13.17 5.68 -5.95
C LEU A 38 -13.78 4.28 -5.81
N TYR A 39 -13.07 3.35 -5.17
CA TYR A 39 -13.56 2.02 -4.83
C TYR A 39 -13.60 1.87 -3.31
N SER A 40 -14.75 1.50 -2.75
CA SER A 40 -14.88 1.25 -1.31
C SER A 40 -13.74 0.35 -0.84
N PRO A 41 -12.87 0.82 0.09
CA PRO A 41 -11.61 0.17 0.42
C PRO A 41 -11.80 -1.28 0.85
N LEU A 42 -12.93 -1.58 1.50
CA LEU A 42 -13.35 -2.93 1.87
C LEU A 42 -13.19 -3.95 0.72
N LYS A 43 -13.68 -3.65 -0.48
CA LYS A 43 -13.70 -4.60 -1.60
C LYS A 43 -12.30 -4.99 -2.10
N LEU A 44 -11.29 -4.17 -1.82
CA LEU A 44 -9.91 -4.42 -2.20
C LEU A 44 -9.14 -5.12 -1.07
N PHE A 45 -9.40 -4.75 0.19
CA PHE A 45 -8.76 -5.38 1.35
C PHE A 45 -9.30 -6.79 1.67
N LEU A 46 -10.55 -7.10 1.28
CA LEU A 46 -11.17 -8.40 1.50
C LEU A 46 -10.49 -9.55 0.71
N PRO A 47 -10.25 -9.45 -0.61
CA PRO A 47 -9.50 -10.47 -1.34
C PRO A 47 -8.02 -10.51 -0.93
N VAL A 48 -7.41 -9.37 -0.58
CA VAL A 48 -6.01 -9.31 -0.13
C VAL A 48 -5.84 -10.04 1.22
N SER A 49 -6.69 -9.75 2.20
CA SER A 49 -6.65 -10.44 3.50
C SER A 49 -6.93 -11.94 3.36
N ALA A 50 -7.87 -12.34 2.50
CA ALA A 50 -8.13 -13.75 2.21
C ALA A 50 -6.90 -14.44 1.57
N LEU A 51 -6.22 -13.77 0.64
CA LEU A 51 -5.01 -14.29 0.00
C LEU A 51 -3.86 -14.45 1.02
N PHE A 52 -3.65 -13.47 1.88
CA PHE A 52 -2.66 -13.52 2.97
C PHE A 52 -3.01 -14.59 4.02
N PHE A 53 -4.30 -14.78 4.30
CA PHE A 53 -4.77 -15.83 5.20
C PHE A 53 -4.49 -17.22 4.63
N VAL A 54 -4.81 -17.47 3.36
CA VAL A 54 -4.53 -18.74 2.68
C VAL A 54 -3.03 -18.99 2.56
N LEU A 55 -2.25 -17.98 2.18
CA LEU A 55 -0.79 -18.07 2.14
C LEU A 55 -0.20 -18.36 3.52
N GLY A 56 -0.69 -17.68 4.56
CA GLY A 56 -0.32 -17.94 5.94
C GLY A 56 -0.68 -19.36 6.40
N LEU A 57 -1.80 -19.89 5.92
CA LEU A 57 -2.26 -21.25 6.21
C LEU A 57 -1.36 -22.29 5.53
N ILE A 58 -1.01 -22.07 4.26
CA ILE A 58 -0.05 -22.91 3.52
C ILE A 58 1.33 -22.87 4.19
N ASN A 59 1.81 -21.69 4.57
CA ASN A 59 3.13 -21.52 5.20
C ASN A 59 3.16 -22.15 6.61
N TYR A 60 2.08 -21.99 7.38
CA TYR A 60 1.92 -22.65 8.67
C TYR A 60 1.90 -24.17 8.52
N LEU A 61 1.13 -24.69 7.56
CA LEU A 61 1.03 -26.14 7.32
C LEU A 61 2.38 -26.72 6.88
N HIS A 62 3.11 -26.02 6.00
CA HIS A 62 4.46 -26.41 5.57
C HIS A 62 5.45 -26.41 6.76
N THR A 63 5.45 -25.35 7.56
CA THR A 63 6.33 -25.23 8.74
C THR A 63 5.97 -26.25 9.84
N TYR A 64 4.69 -26.57 9.97
CA TYR A 64 4.20 -27.58 10.92
C TYR A 64 4.68 -28.98 10.53
N ILE A 65 4.65 -29.32 9.24
CA ILE A 65 5.12 -30.61 8.73
C ILE A 65 6.66 -30.72 8.85
N ASP A 66 7.41 -29.66 8.53
CA ASP A 66 8.88 -29.71 8.51
C ASP A 66 9.53 -29.64 9.90
N THR A 67 9.02 -28.82 10.81
CA THR A 67 9.79 -28.46 12.04
C THR A 67 8.95 -28.48 13.31
N GLY A 68 7.63 -28.65 13.22
CA GLY A 68 6.72 -28.66 14.39
C GLY A 68 6.80 -27.40 15.27
N ARG A 69 7.40 -26.31 14.76
CA ARG A 69 7.70 -25.08 15.50
C ARG A 69 6.97 -23.89 14.87
N LEU A 70 6.29 -23.12 15.71
CA LEU A 70 5.75 -21.82 15.34
C LEU A 70 6.90 -20.83 15.13
N THR A 71 7.18 -20.47 13.88
CA THR A 71 8.16 -19.42 13.56
C THR A 71 7.52 -18.05 13.82
N ASN A 72 8.21 -17.18 14.58
CA ASN A 72 7.72 -15.84 14.95
C ASN A 72 7.22 -15.03 13.73
N MET A 73 7.86 -15.21 12.57
CA MET A 73 7.54 -14.45 11.36
C MET A 73 6.23 -14.91 10.69
N SER A 74 5.87 -16.19 10.78
CA SER A 74 4.56 -16.68 10.34
C SER A 74 3.45 -16.11 11.22
N THR A 75 3.67 -16.04 12.53
CA THR A 75 2.71 -15.42 13.46
C THR A 75 2.50 -13.94 13.17
N LEU A 76 3.56 -13.20 12.80
CA LEU A 76 3.46 -11.80 12.38
C LEU A 76 2.63 -11.63 11.10
N LEU A 77 2.81 -12.51 10.11
CA LEU A 77 2.02 -12.48 8.86
C LEU A 77 0.53 -12.75 9.12
N TRP A 78 0.22 -13.69 10.01
CA TRP A 78 -1.15 -13.98 10.44
C TRP A 78 -1.81 -12.81 11.15
N SER A 79 -1.12 -12.19 12.12
CA SER A 79 -1.61 -11.02 12.84
C SER A 79 -1.84 -9.83 11.88
N ALA A 80 -0.93 -9.61 10.92
CA ALA A 80 -1.08 -8.57 9.92
C ALA A 80 -2.32 -8.78 9.03
N ALA A 81 -2.58 -10.02 8.60
CA ALA A 81 -3.77 -10.35 7.81
C ALA A 81 -5.08 -10.02 8.56
N VAL A 82 -5.15 -10.37 9.85
CA VAL A 82 -6.31 -10.11 10.71
C VAL A 82 -6.52 -8.60 10.94
N ILE A 83 -5.45 -7.85 11.19
CA ILE A 83 -5.52 -6.39 11.38
C ILE A 83 -6.06 -5.71 10.12
N VAL A 84 -5.54 -6.07 8.95
CA VAL A 84 -5.99 -5.51 7.66
C VAL A 84 -7.47 -5.85 7.39
N PHE A 85 -7.91 -7.06 7.74
CA PHE A 85 -9.30 -7.46 7.63
C PHE A 85 -10.23 -6.65 8.55
N LEU A 86 -9.85 -6.48 9.82
CA LEU A 86 -10.59 -5.69 10.80
C LEU A 86 -10.74 -4.22 10.37
N ILE A 87 -9.66 -3.61 9.87
CA ILE A 87 -9.69 -2.24 9.33
C ILE A 87 -10.67 -2.14 8.15
N GLY A 88 -10.70 -3.16 7.29
CA GLY A 88 -11.67 -3.28 6.20
C GLY A 88 -13.11 -3.26 6.69
N LEU A 89 -13.45 -4.13 7.65
CA LEU A 89 -14.81 -4.20 8.22
C LEU A 89 -15.22 -2.92 8.94
N ILE A 90 -14.30 -2.31 9.71
CA ILE A 90 -14.53 -1.03 10.39
C ILE A 90 -14.84 0.07 9.35
N SER A 91 -14.13 0.10 8.21
CA SER A 91 -14.40 1.07 7.16
C SER A 91 -15.81 0.94 6.59
N GLU A 92 -16.31 -0.28 6.36
CA GLU A 92 -17.68 -0.51 5.88
C GLU A 92 -18.71 -0.09 6.93
N GLN A 93 -18.44 -0.36 8.21
CA GLN A 93 -19.30 0.06 9.31
C GLN A 93 -19.38 1.58 9.44
N ILE A 94 -18.26 2.29 9.29
CA ILE A 94 -18.21 3.77 9.31
C ILE A 94 -19.02 4.35 8.14
N THR A 95 -18.86 3.82 6.93
CA THR A 95 -19.60 4.30 5.75
C THR A 95 -21.11 4.06 5.88
N ASN A 96 -21.53 2.91 6.42
CA ASN A 96 -22.95 2.61 6.62
C ASN A 96 -23.60 3.48 7.73
N LEU A 97 -22.84 3.83 8.77
CA LEU A 97 -23.28 4.78 9.80
C LEU A 97 -23.52 6.19 9.23
N THR A 98 -22.70 6.65 8.29
CA THR A 98 -22.91 7.93 7.61
C THR A 98 -24.23 7.96 6.83
N TYR A 99 -24.62 6.85 6.19
CA TYR A 99 -25.85 6.78 5.38
C TYR A 99 -27.13 6.78 6.22
N LYS A 100 -27.09 6.24 7.44
CA LYS A 100 -28.26 6.21 8.35
C LYS A 100 -28.61 7.56 8.99
N ARG A 101 -27.80 8.60 8.79
CA ARG A 101 -28.03 9.93 9.37
C ARG A 101 -28.74 10.91 8.42
N GLU A 102 -28.91 10.54 7.14
CA GLU A 102 -29.47 11.41 6.11
C GLU A 102 -30.88 10.99 5.62
N GLY A 103 -31.51 10.01 6.27
CA GLY A 103 -32.93 9.67 6.13
C GLY A 103 -33.66 9.79 7.44
#